data_AF-A0A1I6Q255-F1
#
_entry.id   AF-A0A1I6Q255-F1
#
_cell.length_a   1.000
_cell.length_b   1.000
_cell.length_c   1.000
_cell.angle_alpha   90.00
_cell.angle_beta   90.00
_cell.angle_gamma   90.00
#
_symmetry.space_group_name_H-M   'P 1'
#
loop_
_entity.id
_entity.type
_entity.pdbx_description
1 polymer ?
#
loop_
_entity_poly.entity_id
_entity_poly.type
_entity_poly.pdbx_seq_one_letter_code
_entity_poly.pdbx_strand_id
1 'polypeptide(L)'
;MNAPFITSIQVGKPQTHYTWKRPWKSGIKKERISGPVYLGNTNLAGDGQEDLKNHGGTDKAVLAYGLAHYSLWDKELSGMDLGPGGFGENFTIHGQTERDVCIGDVFRMGEGVLQVSQTRMPCWKLDARWEIEGLSTRVKETGRSGWYLRVLKEGFVEEGQPLLLLDRPHEDWSIEGVNRLIHDKSSPLEEVASLLACDSLAASIKRMLTKRMESQG
;
A
#
# COMPACT_ATOMS: atom_id res chain seq x y z
N MET A 1 -6.23 8.85 -22.85
CA MET A 1 -6.14 9.08 -21.40
C MET A 1 -4.68 9.27 -21.05
N ASN A 2 -4.34 10.21 -20.15
CA ASN A 2 -2.96 10.40 -19.69
C ASN A 2 -2.51 9.17 -18.89
N ALA A 3 -1.23 8.83 -18.96
CA ALA A 3 -0.66 7.75 -18.15
C ALA A 3 -0.83 8.08 -16.65
N PRO A 4 -1.06 7.07 -15.78
CA PRO A 4 -1.01 7.26 -14.34
C PRO A 4 0.33 7.87 -13.91
N PHE A 5 0.34 8.68 -12.86
CA PHE A 5 1.56 9.38 -12.41
C PHE A 5 1.56 9.63 -10.89
N ILE A 6 2.75 9.89 -10.34
CA ILE A 6 2.92 10.24 -8.93
C ILE A 6 2.49 11.68 -8.72
N THR A 7 1.47 11.94 -7.92
CA THR A 7 1.06 13.32 -7.60
C THR A 7 1.84 13.92 -6.45
N SER A 8 2.27 13.07 -5.53
CA SER A 8 3.07 13.49 -4.39
C SER A 8 3.85 12.34 -3.78
N ILE A 9 5.00 12.69 -3.18
CA ILE A 9 5.84 11.76 -2.45
C ILE A 9 5.94 12.20 -0.99
N GLN A 10 5.76 11.25 -0.07
CA GLN A 10 5.87 11.50 1.36
C GLN A 10 6.85 10.53 2.03
N VAL A 11 7.62 11.04 2.99
CA VAL A 11 8.55 10.26 3.81
C VAL A 11 8.41 10.62 5.28
N GLY A 12 8.72 9.69 6.17
CA GLY A 12 8.67 9.95 7.60
C GLY A 12 9.34 8.86 8.42
N LYS A 13 10.16 9.26 9.38
CA LYS A 13 10.78 8.32 10.33
C LYS A 13 9.81 7.96 11.46
N PRO A 14 9.92 6.77 12.07
CA PRO A 14 9.11 6.42 13.22
C PRO A 14 9.27 7.41 14.38
N GLN A 15 8.16 8.01 14.78
CA GLN A 15 8.07 8.94 15.92
C GLN A 15 7.11 8.38 16.97
N THR A 16 7.28 8.80 18.22
CA THR A 16 6.32 8.52 19.28
C THR A 16 5.19 9.54 19.21
N HIS A 17 3.97 9.04 19.09
CA HIS A 17 2.73 9.80 19.07
C HIS A 17 1.96 9.54 20.36
N TYR A 18 1.13 10.50 20.74
CA TYR A 18 0.32 10.43 21.95
C TYR A 18 -1.15 10.53 21.56
N THR A 19 -1.95 9.64 22.13
CA THR A 19 -3.43 9.74 22.18
C THR A 19 -3.83 9.79 23.65
N TRP A 20 -5.09 10.08 23.95
CA TRP A 20 -5.58 10.01 25.33
C TRP A 20 -5.50 8.61 25.95
N LYS A 21 -5.38 7.53 25.15
CA LYS A 21 -5.31 6.14 25.65
C LYS A 21 -3.88 5.71 26.02
N ARG A 22 -2.92 5.85 25.10
CA ARG A 22 -1.51 5.43 25.30
C ARG A 22 -0.57 6.04 24.26
N PRO A 23 0.74 6.14 24.56
CA PRO A 23 1.75 6.43 23.53
C PRO A 23 1.85 5.26 22.55
N TRP A 24 2.17 5.57 21.30
CA TRP A 24 2.40 4.60 20.23
C TRP A 24 3.48 5.11 19.26
N LYS A 25 4.23 4.20 18.65
CA LYS A 25 5.30 4.56 17.72
C LYS A 25 4.94 4.14 16.29
N SER A 26 5.23 5.02 15.34
CA SER A 26 4.96 4.81 13.92
C SER A 26 5.55 5.91 13.03
N GLY A 27 5.91 5.54 11.79
CA GLY A 27 6.19 6.48 10.70
C GLY A 27 4.96 6.78 9.83
N ILE A 28 3.73 6.55 10.35
CA ILE A 28 2.51 6.77 9.57
C ILE A 28 2.31 8.25 9.22
N LYS A 29 2.67 9.18 10.12
CA LYS A 29 2.67 10.62 9.83
C LYS A 29 3.92 10.95 9.01
N LYS A 30 3.74 11.00 7.69
CA LYS A 30 4.77 11.37 6.71
C LYS A 30 4.56 12.80 6.24
N GLU A 31 5.66 13.45 5.88
CA GLU A 31 5.64 14.79 5.31
C GLU A 31 5.92 14.69 3.81
N ARG A 32 5.22 15.53 3.04
CA ARG A 32 5.48 15.66 1.61
C ARG A 32 6.86 16.25 1.40
N ILE A 33 7.59 15.69 0.44
CA ILE A 33 8.88 16.21 0.00
C ILE A 33 8.77 16.76 -1.42
N SER A 34 9.70 17.63 -1.79
CA SER A 34 9.82 18.17 -3.15
C SER A 34 11.16 17.79 -3.75
N GLY A 35 11.19 17.65 -5.07
CA GLY A 35 12.38 17.26 -5.82
C GLY A 35 12.62 15.74 -5.83
N PRO A 36 13.73 15.30 -6.47
CA PRO A 36 14.08 13.90 -6.56
C PRO A 36 14.39 13.27 -5.20
N VAL A 37 13.94 12.03 -5.01
CA VAL A 37 14.24 11.20 -3.83
C VAL A 37 14.83 9.86 -4.26
N TYR A 38 15.81 9.38 -3.51
CA TYR A 38 16.40 8.07 -3.75
C TYR A 38 15.45 6.96 -3.29
N LEU A 39 15.11 6.05 -4.20
CA LEU A 39 14.36 4.83 -3.95
C LEU A 39 15.34 3.67 -3.69
N GLY A 40 15.46 3.28 -2.42
CA GLY A 40 16.24 2.11 -2.02
C GLY A 40 15.39 0.85 -1.89
N ASN A 41 16.06 -0.30 -1.79
CA ASN A 41 15.42 -1.62 -1.77
C ASN A 41 14.40 -1.85 -0.64
N THR A 42 14.46 -1.06 0.43
CA THR A 42 13.57 -1.22 1.59
C THR A 42 12.75 0.02 1.91
N ASN A 43 13.15 1.21 1.45
CA ASN A 43 12.51 2.49 1.76
C ASN A 43 12.96 3.58 0.78
N LEU A 44 12.20 4.67 0.71
CA LEU A 44 12.69 5.95 0.19
C LEU A 44 13.70 6.58 1.16
N ALA A 45 14.66 7.34 0.64
CA ALA A 45 15.54 8.15 1.47
C ALA A 45 14.73 9.13 2.32
N GLY A 46 14.99 9.14 3.63
CA GLY A 46 14.24 9.93 4.61
C GLY A 46 13.05 9.20 5.24
N ASP A 47 12.62 8.07 4.67
CA ASP A 47 11.56 7.24 5.22
C ASP A 47 12.11 6.18 6.20
N GLY A 48 11.26 5.70 7.12
CA GLY A 48 11.66 4.66 8.04
C GLY A 48 10.53 3.73 8.46
N GLN A 49 10.88 2.45 8.57
CA GLN A 49 10.00 1.39 9.05
C GLN A 49 10.42 0.96 10.45
N GLU A 50 9.48 0.96 11.39
CA GLU A 50 9.76 0.54 12.77
C GLU A 50 9.77 -1.00 12.91
N ASP A 51 8.87 -1.67 12.21
CA ASP A 51 8.65 -3.11 12.31
C ASP A 51 8.89 -3.76 10.95
N LEU A 52 10.13 -4.18 10.72
CA LEU A 52 10.53 -4.87 9.49
C LEU A 52 9.94 -6.28 9.37
N LYS A 53 9.38 -6.85 10.45
CA LYS A 53 8.74 -8.19 10.40
C LYS A 53 7.31 -8.09 9.87
N ASN A 54 6.53 -7.11 10.31
CA ASN A 54 5.11 -7.00 9.99
C ASN A 54 4.77 -5.83 9.05
N HIS A 55 5.53 -4.74 9.10
CA HIS A 55 5.18 -3.46 8.45
C HIS A 55 6.24 -2.93 7.49
N GLY A 56 7.27 -3.73 7.20
CA GLY A 56 8.38 -3.33 6.36
C GLY A 56 9.07 -4.48 5.64
N GLY A 57 10.29 -4.22 5.19
CA GLY A 57 11.09 -5.13 4.38
C GLY A 57 10.91 -4.90 2.88
N THR A 58 11.62 -5.69 2.08
CA THR A 58 11.69 -5.54 0.62
C THR A 58 10.32 -5.64 -0.05
N ASP A 59 9.44 -6.51 0.44
CA ASP A 59 8.06 -6.65 -0.05
C ASP A 59 7.17 -5.43 0.24
N LYS A 60 7.60 -4.51 1.11
CA LYS A 60 6.80 -3.36 1.58
C LYS A 60 7.58 -2.06 1.48
N ALA A 61 8.50 -1.96 0.52
CA ALA A 61 9.42 -0.84 0.43
C ALA A 61 8.72 0.51 0.26
N VAL A 62 7.64 0.53 -0.50
CA VAL A 62 6.84 1.73 -0.77
C VAL A 62 5.36 1.36 -0.65
N LEU A 63 4.59 2.16 0.08
CA LEU A 63 3.12 2.11 0.05
C LEU A 63 2.58 3.11 -0.98
N ALA A 64 1.74 2.65 -1.88
CA ALA A 64 1.01 3.48 -2.85
C ALA A 64 -0.47 3.59 -2.49
N TYR A 65 -1.07 4.74 -2.79
CA TYR A 65 -2.49 5.00 -2.56
C TYR A 65 -3.12 5.80 -3.70
N GLY A 66 -4.31 5.40 -4.14
CA GLY A 66 -5.03 6.08 -5.22
C GLY A 66 -5.57 7.44 -4.80
N LEU A 67 -5.22 8.49 -5.55
CA LEU A 67 -5.67 9.87 -5.29
C LEU A 67 -7.21 9.99 -5.30
N ALA A 68 -7.89 9.22 -6.14
CA ALA A 68 -9.34 9.27 -6.30
C ALA A 68 -10.10 9.04 -4.97
N HIS A 69 -9.51 8.27 -4.06
CA HIS A 69 -10.13 7.91 -2.78
C HIS A 69 -10.27 9.10 -1.83
N TYR A 70 -9.38 10.09 -1.89
CA TYR A 70 -9.43 11.24 -0.99
C TYR A 70 -10.75 12.00 -1.12
N SER A 71 -11.25 12.21 -2.34
CA SER A 71 -12.55 12.85 -2.58
C SER A 71 -13.74 12.08 -2.01
N LEU A 72 -13.62 10.76 -1.83
CA LEU A 72 -14.64 9.91 -1.22
C LEU A 72 -14.54 9.99 0.31
N TRP A 73 -13.33 9.93 0.85
CA TRP A 73 -13.10 10.09 2.28
C TRP A 73 -13.51 11.46 2.79
N ASP A 74 -13.25 12.54 2.05
CA ASP A 74 -13.68 13.89 2.41
C ASP A 74 -15.20 14.01 2.57
N LYS A 75 -15.97 13.29 1.73
CA LYS A 75 -17.43 13.24 1.82
C LYS A 75 -17.92 12.40 3.01
N GLU A 76 -17.19 11.35 3.36
CA GLU A 76 -17.57 10.38 4.39
C GLU A 76 -17.11 10.77 5.80
N LEU A 77 -16.00 11.51 5.91
CA LEU A 77 -15.29 11.85 7.15
C LEU A 77 -15.23 13.36 7.40
N SER A 78 -16.11 14.13 6.73
CA SER A 78 -16.34 15.58 6.79
C SER A 78 -15.56 16.35 7.86
N GLY A 79 -14.73 17.31 7.41
CA GLY A 79 -14.02 18.24 8.31
C GLY A 79 -12.61 17.80 8.71
N MET A 80 -12.10 16.71 8.15
CA MET A 80 -10.72 16.27 8.31
C MET A 80 -9.88 16.72 7.11
N ASP A 81 -8.64 17.13 7.35
CA ASP A 81 -7.66 17.43 6.29
C ASP A 81 -7.01 16.14 5.77
N LEU A 82 -7.84 15.27 5.17
CA LEU A 82 -7.41 14.00 4.58
C LEU A 82 -6.78 14.28 3.21
N GLY A 83 -5.55 14.78 3.23
CA GLY A 83 -4.75 14.98 2.02
C GLY A 83 -3.79 13.82 1.72
N PRO A 84 -3.07 13.90 0.59
CA PRO A 84 -1.98 12.99 0.24
C PRO A 84 -1.01 12.71 1.41
N GLY A 85 -0.66 11.44 1.60
CA GLY A 85 0.08 10.94 2.77
C GLY A 85 -0.82 10.64 3.97
N GLY A 86 -2.12 10.92 3.89
CA GLY A 86 -3.07 10.80 4.98
C GLY A 86 -3.30 9.36 5.44
N PHE A 87 -3.15 8.41 4.53
CA PHE A 87 -3.25 6.98 4.84
C PHE A 87 -1.90 6.33 5.18
N GLY A 88 -0.85 7.15 5.23
CA GLY A 88 0.53 6.78 5.57
C GLY A 88 1.34 6.27 4.39
N GLU A 89 0.82 6.45 3.18
CA GLU A 89 1.47 6.08 1.93
C GLU A 89 2.70 6.95 1.66
N ASN A 90 3.58 6.40 0.83
CA ASN A 90 4.74 7.08 0.30
C ASN A 90 4.44 7.73 -1.05
N PHE A 91 3.64 7.08 -1.89
CA PHE A 91 3.25 7.57 -3.20
C PHE A 91 1.74 7.73 -3.27
N THR A 92 1.30 8.95 -3.55
CA THR A 92 -0.08 9.19 -3.95
C THR A 92 -0.14 9.17 -5.48
N ILE A 93 -0.99 8.31 -6.04
CA ILE A 93 -1.04 8.00 -7.47
C ILE A 93 -2.31 8.52 -8.10
N HIS A 94 -2.20 9.28 -9.19
CA HIS A 94 -3.34 9.64 -10.03
C HIS A 94 -3.57 8.59 -11.11
N GLY A 95 -4.85 8.32 -11.42
CA GLY A 95 -5.25 7.49 -12.55
C GLY A 95 -5.25 5.98 -12.30
N GLN A 96 -5.00 5.54 -11.06
CA GLN A 96 -5.08 4.14 -10.65
C GLN A 96 -5.73 3.96 -9.28
N THR A 97 -6.47 2.88 -9.15
CA THR A 97 -7.03 2.34 -7.91
C THR A 97 -6.71 0.85 -7.81
N GLU A 98 -7.19 0.19 -6.76
CA GLU A 98 -7.03 -1.25 -6.52
C GLU A 98 -7.62 -2.12 -7.65
N ARG A 99 -8.50 -1.56 -8.48
CA ARG A 99 -9.10 -2.22 -9.65
C ARG A 99 -8.16 -2.29 -10.85
N ASP A 100 -7.28 -1.30 -10.96
CA ASP A 100 -6.46 -1.07 -12.16
C ASP A 100 -5.07 -1.72 -12.05
N VAL A 101 -4.73 -2.19 -10.85
CA VAL A 101 -3.40 -2.66 -10.46
C VAL A 101 -3.48 -4.13 -10.04
N CYS A 102 -2.58 -4.95 -10.57
CA CYS A 102 -2.52 -6.38 -10.32
C CYS A 102 -1.27 -6.79 -9.55
N ILE A 103 -1.32 -7.91 -8.82
CA ILE A 103 -0.14 -8.52 -8.21
C ILE A 103 0.90 -8.78 -9.29
N GLY A 104 2.15 -8.42 -9.02
CA GLY A 104 3.25 -8.60 -9.95
C GLY A 104 3.35 -7.57 -11.06
N ASP A 105 2.42 -6.62 -11.21
CA ASP A 105 2.59 -5.49 -12.12
C ASP A 105 3.94 -4.83 -11.88
N VAL A 106 4.72 -4.65 -12.95
CA VAL A 106 6.04 -4.01 -12.91
C VAL A 106 5.94 -2.62 -13.51
N PHE A 107 6.26 -1.59 -12.74
CA PHE A 107 6.24 -0.21 -13.17
C PHE A 107 7.65 0.39 -13.21
N ARG A 108 7.95 1.14 -14.27
CA ARG A 108 9.07 2.09 -14.29
C ARG A 108 8.58 3.47 -13.88
N MET A 109 9.31 4.08 -12.95
CA MET A 109 9.07 5.45 -12.45
C MET A 109 10.44 6.11 -12.33
N GLY A 110 10.71 7.14 -13.15
CA GLY A 110 12.05 7.72 -13.23
C GLY A 110 13.12 6.67 -13.55
N GLU A 111 14.12 6.56 -12.69
CA GLU A 111 15.19 5.56 -12.81
C GLU A 111 14.85 4.22 -12.17
N GLY A 112 13.86 4.21 -11.27
CA GLY A 112 13.45 3.07 -10.48
C GLY A 112 12.53 2.11 -11.23
N VAL A 113 12.58 0.83 -10.84
CA VAL A 113 11.64 -0.20 -11.26
C VAL A 113 11.05 -0.84 -10.02
N LEU A 114 9.72 -0.83 -9.92
CA LEU A 114 8.98 -1.37 -8.79
C LEU A 114 8.01 -2.44 -9.24
N GLN A 115 7.72 -3.38 -8.35
CA GLN A 115 6.75 -4.45 -8.58
C GLN A 115 5.70 -4.48 -7.48
N VAL A 116 4.43 -4.63 -7.85
CA VAL A 116 3.34 -4.80 -6.90
C VAL A 116 3.48 -6.14 -6.19
N SER A 117 3.57 -6.10 -4.86
CA SER A 117 3.88 -7.27 -4.05
C SER A 117 2.68 -7.82 -3.30
N GLN A 118 1.80 -6.93 -2.82
CA GLN A 118 0.63 -7.28 -2.00
C GLN A 118 -0.28 -6.07 -1.79
N THR A 119 -1.52 -6.33 -1.40
CA THR A 119 -2.39 -5.31 -0.82
C THR A 119 -1.88 -4.80 0.53
N ARG A 120 -2.30 -3.58 0.93
CA ARG A 120 -2.10 -3.08 2.28
C ARG A 120 -3.19 -3.57 3.22
N MET A 121 -2.78 -4.25 4.29
CA MET A 121 -3.66 -4.56 5.42
C MET A 121 -3.72 -3.37 6.39
N PRO A 122 -4.84 -2.65 6.52
CA PRO A 122 -4.95 -1.54 7.47
C PRO A 122 -4.94 -2.07 8.91
N CYS A 123 -4.36 -1.27 9.81
CA CYS A 123 -4.21 -1.61 11.23
C CYS A 123 -4.65 -0.44 12.12
N TRP A 124 -4.79 -0.70 13.42
CA TRP A 124 -5.27 0.27 14.41
C TRP A 124 -4.46 1.59 14.49
N LYS A 125 -3.22 1.61 13.98
CA LYS A 125 -2.42 2.85 13.91
C LYS A 125 -3.03 3.90 12.97
N LEU A 126 -3.88 3.49 12.01
CA LEU A 126 -4.62 4.42 11.17
C LEU A 126 -5.73 5.13 11.96
N ASP A 127 -6.51 4.37 12.75
CA ASP A 127 -7.51 4.90 13.68
C ASP A 127 -6.86 5.87 14.67
N ALA A 128 -5.71 5.48 15.24
CA ALA A 128 -4.97 6.31 16.19
C ALA A 128 -4.39 7.60 15.58
N ARG A 129 -4.06 7.61 14.27
CA ARG A 129 -3.55 8.81 13.59
C ARG A 129 -4.62 9.89 13.51
N TRP A 130 -5.83 9.49 13.15
CA TRP A 130 -6.94 10.41 12.87
C TRP A 130 -7.90 10.55 14.05
N GLU A 131 -7.69 9.76 15.11
CA GLU A 131 -8.58 9.66 16.27
C GLU A 131 -10.03 9.27 15.86
N ILE A 132 -10.14 8.47 14.79
CA ILE A 132 -11.40 7.97 14.25
C ILE A 132 -11.49 6.46 14.52
N GLU A 133 -12.35 6.09 15.45
CA GLU A 133 -12.62 4.70 15.77
C GLU A 133 -13.26 3.96 14.57
N GLY A 134 -12.68 2.80 14.23
CA GLY A 134 -13.15 1.96 13.14
C GLY A 134 -12.70 2.41 11.76
N LEU A 135 -11.82 3.41 11.63
CA LEU A 135 -11.33 3.86 10.32
C LEU A 135 -10.64 2.73 9.56
N SER A 136 -9.78 1.95 10.22
CA SER A 136 -9.13 0.79 9.60
C SER A 136 -10.13 -0.29 9.18
N THR A 137 -11.26 -0.45 9.88
CA THR A 137 -12.34 -1.35 9.48
C THR A 137 -13.01 -0.84 8.21
N ARG A 138 -13.37 0.44 8.13
CA ARG A 138 -13.97 1.05 6.92
C ARG A 138 -13.05 0.94 5.71
N VAL A 139 -11.73 1.08 5.90
CA VAL A 139 -10.75 0.86 4.81
C VAL A 139 -10.81 -0.59 4.29
N LYS A 140 -10.98 -1.59 5.18
CA LYS A 140 -11.13 -2.99 4.75
C LYS A 140 -12.44 -3.21 4.00
N GLU A 141 -13.54 -2.69 4.54
CA GLU A 141 -14.89 -2.86 3.97
C GLU A 141 -15.03 -2.20 2.61
N THR A 142 -14.45 -1.01 2.44
CA THR A 142 -14.49 -0.27 1.16
C THR A 142 -13.47 -0.77 0.14
N GLY A 143 -12.45 -1.53 0.58
CA GLY A 143 -11.34 -1.97 -0.26
C GLY A 143 -10.37 -0.86 -0.70
N ARG A 144 -10.55 0.39 -0.24
CA ARG A 144 -9.69 1.56 -0.54
C ARG A 144 -8.41 1.50 0.29
N SER A 145 -7.66 0.42 0.16
CA SER A 145 -6.54 0.06 1.03
C SER A 145 -5.22 0.66 0.59
N GLY A 146 -5.00 0.87 -0.70
CA GLY A 146 -3.69 0.99 -1.31
C GLY A 146 -2.98 -0.36 -1.45
N TRP A 147 -1.77 -0.33 -2.01
CA TRP A 147 -0.95 -1.50 -2.30
C TRP A 147 0.53 -1.23 -2.03
N TYR A 148 1.28 -2.28 -1.75
CA TYR A 148 2.72 -2.19 -1.57
C TYR A 148 3.47 -2.51 -2.86
N LEU A 149 4.59 -1.82 -3.00
CA LEU A 149 5.56 -1.98 -4.06
C LEU A 149 6.89 -2.44 -3.45
N ARG A 150 7.48 -3.48 -4.03
CA ARG A 150 8.89 -3.84 -3.83
C ARG A 150 9.74 -3.19 -4.90
N VAL A 151 11.01 -2.95 -4.61
CA VAL A 151 11.95 -2.34 -5.56
C VAL A 151 12.74 -3.44 -6.27
N LEU A 152 12.65 -3.48 -7.60
CA LEU A 152 13.46 -4.37 -8.45
C LEU A 152 14.74 -3.67 -8.92
N LYS A 153 14.69 -2.35 -9.09
CA LYS A 153 15.84 -1.50 -9.41
C LYS A 153 15.76 -0.19 -8.63
N GLU A 154 16.79 0.07 -7.84
CA GLU A 154 16.98 1.35 -7.14
C GLU A 154 17.24 2.50 -8.11
N GLY A 155 16.99 3.73 -7.69
CA GLY A 155 17.25 4.93 -8.49
C GLY A 155 16.49 6.15 -7.96
N PHE A 156 16.64 7.29 -8.63
CA PHE A 156 15.89 8.49 -8.28
C PHE A 156 14.48 8.49 -8.88
N VAL A 157 13.51 8.89 -8.06
CA VAL A 157 12.12 9.12 -8.43
C VAL A 157 11.68 10.51 -7.97
N GLU A 158 10.67 11.08 -8.63
CA GLU A 158 10.19 12.43 -8.36
C GLU A 158 8.68 12.54 -8.61
N GLU A 159 8.04 13.50 -7.94
CA GLU A 159 6.65 13.89 -8.23
C GLU A 159 6.46 14.25 -9.72
N GLY A 160 5.28 13.99 -10.25
CA GLY A 160 4.94 14.22 -11.66
C GLY A 160 5.41 13.13 -12.62
N GLN A 161 6.27 12.20 -12.18
CA GLN A 161 6.73 11.11 -13.04
C GLN A 161 5.61 10.10 -13.35
N PRO A 162 5.51 9.62 -14.60
CA PRO A 162 4.52 8.62 -14.98
C PRO A 162 4.87 7.23 -14.44
N LEU A 163 3.85 6.42 -14.21
CA LEU A 163 3.94 4.99 -13.93
C LEU A 163 3.81 4.25 -15.26
N LEU A 164 4.95 3.83 -15.82
CA LEU A 164 4.97 3.10 -17.07
C LEU A 164 4.93 1.59 -16.78
N LEU A 165 3.79 0.96 -17.06
CA LEU A 165 3.63 -0.50 -16.94
C LEU A 165 4.59 -1.19 -17.93
N LEU A 166 5.50 -1.99 -17.40
CA LEU A 166 6.46 -2.78 -18.17
C LEU A 166 5.98 -4.22 -18.36
N ASP A 167 5.33 -4.79 -17.35
CA ASP A 167 4.89 -6.18 -17.33
C ASP A 167 3.69 -6.38 -16.39
N ARG A 168 2.84 -7.38 -16.70
CA ARG A 168 1.66 -7.78 -15.93
C ARG A 168 1.54 -9.31 -15.94
N PRO A 169 2.27 -10.01 -15.08
CA PRO A 169 2.31 -11.48 -15.10
C PRO A 169 1.07 -12.15 -14.49
N HIS A 170 0.27 -11.44 -13.68
CA HIS A 170 -0.89 -12.00 -12.98
C HIS A 170 -2.14 -11.12 -13.13
N GLU A 171 -2.60 -10.92 -14.37
CA GLU A 171 -3.73 -10.03 -14.71
C GLU A 171 -5.04 -10.38 -14.02
N ASP A 172 -5.25 -11.65 -13.66
CA ASP A 172 -6.45 -12.12 -12.94
C ASP A 172 -6.49 -11.65 -11.48
N TRP A 173 -5.35 -11.20 -10.93
CA TRP A 173 -5.20 -10.87 -9.52
C TRP A 173 -5.06 -9.36 -9.30
N SER A 174 -6.13 -8.62 -9.55
CA SER A 174 -6.24 -7.22 -9.14
C SER A 174 -6.13 -7.07 -7.63
N ILE A 175 -5.66 -5.92 -7.14
CA ILE A 175 -5.59 -5.64 -5.69
C ILE A 175 -6.99 -5.68 -5.06
N GLU A 176 -8.04 -5.26 -5.78
CA GLU A 176 -9.43 -5.41 -5.33
C GLU A 176 -9.80 -6.90 -5.17
N GLY A 177 -9.46 -7.74 -6.15
CA GLY A 177 -9.69 -9.18 -6.09
C GLY A 177 -8.97 -9.85 -4.92
N VAL A 178 -7.72 -9.45 -4.66
CA VAL A 178 -6.92 -9.92 -3.53
C VAL A 178 -7.53 -9.45 -2.19
N ASN A 179 -8.00 -8.20 -2.11
CA ASN A 179 -8.69 -7.68 -0.92
C ASN A 179 -9.93 -8.51 -0.58
N ARG A 180 -10.78 -8.79 -1.57
CA ARG A 180 -11.98 -9.63 -1.40
C ARG A 180 -11.59 -10.99 -0.82
N LEU A 181 -10.61 -11.66 -1.41
CA LEU A 181 -10.17 -13.01 -1.00
C LEU A 181 -9.58 -13.02 0.41
N ILE A 182 -8.78 -12.02 0.77
CA ILE A 182 -8.15 -11.94 2.10
C ILE A 182 -9.19 -11.64 3.20
N HIS A 183 -10.19 -10.81 2.91
CA HIS A 183 -11.17 -10.38 3.90
C HIS A 183 -12.33 -11.37 4.07
N ASP A 184 -12.69 -12.10 3.03
CA ASP A 184 -13.73 -13.11 3.08
C ASP A 184 -13.14 -14.50 3.39
N LYS A 185 -13.41 -15.01 4.60
CA LYS A 185 -12.96 -16.35 5.01
C LYS A 185 -13.68 -17.49 4.29
N SER A 186 -14.80 -17.22 3.64
CA SER A 186 -15.56 -18.19 2.85
C SER A 186 -15.13 -18.28 1.39
N SER A 187 -14.15 -17.46 0.95
CA SER A 187 -13.66 -17.51 -0.43
C SER A 187 -13.21 -18.91 -0.85
N PRO A 188 -13.47 -19.33 -2.10
CA PRO A 188 -13.15 -20.67 -2.58
C PRO A 188 -11.67 -21.02 -2.43
N LEU A 189 -11.37 -22.23 -1.94
CA LEU A 189 -10.00 -22.69 -1.75
C LEU A 189 -9.20 -22.75 -3.06
N GLU A 190 -9.86 -22.97 -4.19
CA GLU A 190 -9.24 -22.92 -5.53
C GLU A 190 -8.72 -21.52 -5.86
N GLU A 191 -9.51 -20.47 -5.57
CA GLU A 191 -9.06 -19.07 -5.72
C GLU A 191 -7.87 -18.79 -4.80
N VAL A 192 -7.90 -19.28 -3.55
CA VAL A 192 -6.77 -19.14 -2.62
C VAL A 192 -5.51 -19.83 -3.15
N ALA A 193 -5.64 -21.04 -3.68
CA ALA A 193 -4.53 -21.80 -4.26
C ALA A 193 -3.95 -21.11 -5.51
N SER A 194 -4.81 -20.58 -6.38
CA SER A 194 -4.38 -19.82 -7.57
C SER A 194 -3.63 -18.53 -7.19
N LEU A 195 -4.09 -17.79 -6.19
CA LEU A 195 -3.35 -16.63 -5.67
C LEU A 195 -1.99 -17.03 -5.06
N LEU A 196 -1.93 -18.16 -4.34
CA LEU A 196 -0.69 -18.67 -3.77
C LEU A 196 0.36 -19.05 -4.84
N ALA A 197 -0.08 -19.45 -6.03
CA ALA A 197 0.78 -19.76 -7.16
C ALA A 197 1.43 -18.53 -7.81
N CYS A 198 0.99 -17.31 -7.47
CA CYS A 198 1.62 -16.08 -7.96
C CYS A 198 3.00 -15.90 -7.32
N ASP A 199 4.08 -16.04 -8.09
CA ASP A 199 5.46 -15.87 -7.60
C ASP A 199 5.73 -14.46 -7.08
N SER A 200 5.05 -13.47 -7.66
CA SER A 200 5.16 -12.07 -7.24
C SER A 200 4.46 -11.76 -5.92
N LEU A 201 3.63 -12.66 -5.37
CA LEU A 201 2.92 -12.39 -4.12
C LEU A 201 3.88 -12.38 -2.92
N ALA A 202 3.78 -11.35 -2.09
CA ALA A 202 4.62 -11.18 -0.90
C ALA A 202 4.59 -12.40 0.04
N ALA A 203 5.74 -12.73 0.60
CA ALA A 203 5.90 -13.93 1.41
C ALA A 203 5.01 -13.91 2.66
N SER A 204 4.73 -12.73 3.23
CA SER A 204 3.79 -12.60 4.36
C SER A 204 2.36 -12.99 4.02
N ILE A 205 1.88 -12.64 2.82
CA ILE A 205 0.53 -13.01 2.39
C ILE A 205 0.48 -14.50 2.08
N LYS A 206 1.51 -15.05 1.40
CA LYS A 206 1.61 -16.49 1.15
C LYS A 206 1.51 -17.31 2.44
N ARG A 207 2.28 -16.94 3.48
CA ARG A 207 2.23 -17.61 4.79
C ARG A 207 0.85 -17.51 5.45
N MET A 208 0.20 -16.35 5.37
CA MET A 208 -1.14 -16.15 5.93
C MET A 208 -2.19 -17.03 5.25
N LEU A 209 -2.21 -17.05 3.92
CA LEU A 209 -3.16 -17.83 3.15
C LEU A 209 -2.91 -19.35 3.27
N THR A 210 -1.65 -19.78 3.32
CA THR A 210 -1.30 -21.20 3.55
C THR A 210 -1.87 -21.69 4.89
N LYS A 211 -1.66 -20.94 5.98
CA LYS A 211 -2.23 -21.26 7.30
C LYS A 211 -3.76 -21.31 7.29
N ARG A 212 -4.40 -20.43 6.51
CA ARG A 212 -5.85 -20.44 6.35
C ARG A 212 -6.30 -21.74 5.68
N MET A 213 -5.64 -22.17 4.60
CA MET A 213 -5.97 -23.42 3.92
C MET A 213 -5.82 -24.62 4.85
N GLU A 214 -4.73 -24.69 5.62
CA GLU A 214 -4.48 -25.74 6.61
C GLU A 214 -5.55 -25.79 7.72
N SER A 215 -6.16 -24.66 8.07
CA SER A 215 -7.23 -24.60 9.07
C SER A 215 -8.63 -24.93 8.54
N GLN A 216 -8.78 -25.02 7.21
CA GLN A 216 -10.05 -25.26 6.52
C GLN A 216 -10.10 -26.63 5.82
N GLY A 217 -8.97 -27.34 5.74
CA GLY A 217 -8.88 -28.74 5.30
C GLY A 217 -8.87 -29.71 6.47
#